data_AF-A0A101F7F6-F1
#
_entry.id   AF-A0A101F7F6-F1
#
_cell.length_a   1.000
_cell.length_b   1.000
_cell.length_c   1.000
_cell.angle_alpha   90.00
_cell.angle_beta   90.00
_cell.angle_gamma   90.00
#
_symmetry.space_group_name_H-M   'P 1'
#
loop_
_entity.id
_entity.type
_entity.pdbx_description
1 polymer ?
#
loop_
_entity_poly.entity_id
_entity_poly.type
_entity_poly.pdbx_seq_one_letter_code
_entity_poly.pdbx_strand_id
1 'polypeptide(L)'
;MLIMAQRQMKYEHQPWFRRLQRWRAGQEGTISELKRRYGVGRTLYREHAGCRRWVGGVIWGYNLKVAFPSLLPQMPNSTKPLSLYAAPDVGVPRAG
;
A
#
# COMPACT_ATOMS: atom_id res chain seq x y z
N MET A 1 12.24 19.86 32.34
CA MET A 1 12.19 19.15 31.04
C MET A 1 13.02 17.86 31.01
N LEU A 2 14.25 17.83 31.54
CA LEU A 2 15.14 16.65 31.52
C LEU A 2 14.54 15.37 32.14
N ILE A 3 13.77 15.47 33.23
CA ILE A 3 13.16 14.31 33.90
C ILE A 3 12.08 13.63 33.02
N MET A 4 11.32 14.40 32.25
CA MET A 4 10.32 13.85 31.31
C MET A 4 10.99 13.14 30.14
N ALA A 5 12.07 13.72 29.60
CA ALA A 5 12.84 13.12 28.51
C ALA A 5 13.50 11.78 28.92
N GLN A 6 14.07 11.71 30.13
CA GLN A 6 14.65 10.46 30.65
C GLN A 6 13.59 9.37 30.88
N ARG A 7 12.37 9.73 31.30
CA ARG A 7 11.25 8.77 31.39
C ARG A 7 10.88 8.23 30.02
N GLN A 8 10.66 9.10 29.03
CA GLN A 8 10.34 8.69 27.65
C GLN A 8 11.41 7.76 27.09
N MET A 9 12.70 8.10 27.23
CA MET A 9 13.79 7.23 26.80
C MET A 9 13.74 5.84 27.45
N LYS A 10 13.49 5.73 28.76
CA LYS A 10 13.38 4.42 29.42
C LYS A 10 12.20 3.60 28.91
N TYR A 11 11.08 4.23 28.54
CA TYR A 11 9.93 3.56 27.92
C TYR A 11 10.23 3.15 26.48
N GLU A 12 10.89 4.01 25.69
CA GLU A 12 11.21 3.75 24.29
C GLU A 12 12.22 2.60 24.10
N HIS A 13 13.14 2.45 25.05
CA HIS A 13 14.11 1.35 25.03
C HIS A 13 13.51 -0.01 25.40
N GLN A 14 12.27 -0.08 25.90
CA GLN A 14 11.67 -1.36 26.30
C GLN A 14 11.45 -2.25 25.06
N PRO A 15 11.71 -3.57 25.16
CA PRO A 15 11.60 -4.47 24.02
C PRO A 15 10.21 -4.48 23.35
N TRP A 16 9.14 -4.35 24.15
CA TRP A 16 7.77 -4.27 23.63
C TRP A 16 7.53 -2.97 22.86
N PHE A 17 8.11 -1.86 23.30
CA PHE A 17 7.95 -0.56 22.64
C PHE A 17 8.65 -0.56 21.27
N ARG A 18 9.87 -1.09 21.21
CA ARG A 18 10.58 -1.28 19.93
C ARG A 18 9.81 -2.18 18.98
N ARG A 19 9.18 -3.24 19.50
CA ARG A 19 8.31 -4.13 18.69
C ARG A 19 7.10 -3.38 18.15
N LEU A 20 6.43 -2.57 18.96
CA LEU A 20 5.32 -1.72 18.55
C LEU A 20 5.74 -0.70 17.48
N GLN A 21 6.89 -0.04 17.66
CA GLN A 21 7.46 0.89 16.68
C GLN A 21 7.75 0.21 15.35
N ARG A 22 8.37 -0.97 15.35
CA ARG A 22 8.59 -1.75 14.11
C ARG A 22 7.27 -2.14 13.44
N TRP A 23 6.26 -2.52 14.22
CA TRP A 23 4.94 -2.84 13.69
C TRP A 23 4.30 -1.62 13.01
N ARG A 24 4.36 -0.43 13.64
CA ARG A 24 3.88 0.83 13.02
C ARG A 24 4.65 1.16 11.74
N ALA A 25 5.97 1.09 11.77
CA ALA A 25 6.79 1.33 10.58
C ALA A 25 6.46 0.34 9.44
N GLY A 26 6.15 -0.92 9.76
CA GLY A 26 5.69 -1.91 8.79
C GLY A 26 4.33 -1.54 8.16
N GLN A 27 3.40 -1.02 8.96
CA GLN A 27 2.12 -0.50 8.46
C GLN A 27 2.30 0.73 7.56
N GLU A 28 3.16 1.67 7.96
CA GLU A 28 3.50 2.85 7.15
C GLU A 28 4.16 2.45 5.82
N GLY A 29 5.03 1.43 5.85
CA GLY A 29 5.63 0.83 4.66
C GLY A 29 4.57 0.26 3.70
N THR A 30 3.61 -0.50 4.24
CA THR A 30 2.49 -1.03 3.46
C THR A 30 1.66 0.09 2.83
N ILE A 31 1.30 1.12 3.61
CA ILE A 31 0.55 2.28 3.10
C ILE A 31 1.33 3.01 2.00
N SER A 32 2.64 3.16 2.16
CA SER A 32 3.51 3.78 1.15
C SER A 32 3.55 2.95 -0.14
N GLU A 33 3.63 1.63 -0.03
CA GLU A 33 3.55 0.72 -1.18
C GLU A 33 2.19 0.84 -1.89
N LEU A 34 1.08 0.81 -1.16
CA LEU A 34 -0.26 0.98 -1.70
C LEU A 34 -0.43 2.32 -2.43
N LYS A 35 0.10 3.41 -1.86
CA LYS A 35 0.06 4.72 -2.51
C LYS A 35 0.88 4.78 -3.80
N ARG A 36 2.09 4.21 -3.82
CA ARG A 36 3.04 4.32 -4.94
C ARG A 36 2.77 3.32 -6.06
N ARG A 37 2.48 2.07 -5.71
CA ARG A 37 2.33 0.96 -6.68
C ARG A 37 0.88 0.68 -7.05
N TYR A 38 -0.03 0.88 -6.12
CA TYR A 38 -1.46 0.56 -6.32
C TYR A 38 -2.33 1.81 -6.56
N GLY A 39 -1.73 2.99 -6.69
CA GLY A 39 -2.45 4.20 -7.10
C GLY A 39 -3.47 4.73 -6.10
N VAL A 40 -3.39 4.37 -4.81
CA VAL A 40 -4.33 4.83 -3.77
C VAL A 40 -4.26 6.34 -3.52
N GLY A 41 -3.19 7.01 -3.99
CA GLY A 41 -3.01 8.45 -3.84
C GLY A 41 -4.01 9.32 -4.63
N ARG A 42 -4.67 8.78 -5.67
CA ARG A 42 -5.71 9.49 -6.43
C ARG A 42 -6.80 8.52 -6.87
N THR A 43 -8.05 8.96 -6.79
CA THR A 43 -9.21 8.16 -7.21
C THR A 43 -9.85 8.78 -8.43
N LEU A 44 -10.22 7.98 -9.43
CA LEU A 44 -11.01 8.46 -10.59
C LEU A 44 -12.50 8.61 -10.24
N TYR A 45 -12.93 8.01 -9.13
CA TYR A 45 -14.29 8.15 -8.63
C TYR A 45 -14.48 9.50 -7.96
N ARG A 46 -15.63 10.12 -8.27
CA ARG A 46 -16.08 11.34 -7.61
C ARG A 46 -16.65 11.02 -6.23
N GLU A 47 -16.55 12.00 -5.34
CA GLU A 47 -17.11 11.98 -3.98
C GLU A 47 -16.46 10.99 -3.01
N HIS A 48 -16.69 11.23 -1.72
CA HIS A 48 -16.08 10.45 -0.65
C HIS A 48 -16.51 8.97 -0.68
N ALA A 49 -17.75 8.68 -1.13
CA ALA A 49 -18.23 7.31 -1.28
C ALA A 49 -17.44 6.53 -2.34
N GLY A 50 -17.16 7.17 -3.48
CA GLY A 50 -16.33 6.61 -4.55
C GLY A 50 -14.89 6.36 -4.09
N CYS A 51 -14.31 7.30 -3.35
CA CYS A 51 -12.98 7.14 -2.75
C CYS A 51 -12.91 5.94 -1.81
N ARG A 52 -13.90 5.78 -0.91
CA ARG A 52 -13.96 4.61 0.00
C ARG A 52 -14.02 3.28 -0.76
N ARG A 53 -14.83 3.21 -1.83
CA ARG A 53 -14.93 1.99 -2.66
C ARG A 53 -13.61 1.68 -3.37
N TRP A 54 -12.94 2.70 -3.90
CA TRP A 54 -11.62 2.54 -4.52
C TRP A 54 -10.57 2.02 -3.54
N VAL A 55 -10.43 2.68 -2.39
CA VAL A 55 -9.49 2.26 -1.33
C VAL A 55 -9.79 0.83 -0.87
N GLY A 56 -11.07 0.51 -0.65
CA GLY A 56 -11.50 -0.82 -0.25
C GLY A 56 -11.13 -1.90 -1.28
N GLY A 57 -11.35 -1.64 -2.56
CA GLY A 57 -10.98 -2.56 -3.65
C GLY A 57 -9.47 -2.80 -3.72
N VAL A 58 -8.66 -1.76 -3.58
CA VAL A 58 -7.20 -1.89 -3.56
C VAL A 58 -6.72 -2.71 -2.37
N ILE A 59 -7.24 -2.45 -1.16
CA ILE A 59 -6.90 -3.22 0.04
C ILE A 59 -7.29 -4.69 -0.13
N TRP A 60 -8.47 -4.96 -0.70
CA TRP A 60 -8.94 -6.32 -0.93
C TRP A 60 -8.02 -7.08 -1.90
N GLY A 61 -7.66 -6.47 -3.03
CA GLY A 61 -6.71 -7.05 -3.99
C GLY A 61 -5.31 -7.27 -3.40
N TYR A 62 -4.82 -6.33 -2.59
CA TYR A 62 -3.55 -6.48 -1.87
C TYR A 62 -3.58 -7.66 -0.90
N ASN A 63 -4.64 -7.77 -0.10
CA ASN A 63 -4.80 -8.87 0.86
C ASN A 63 -4.90 -10.22 0.17
N LEU A 64 -5.58 -10.32 -0.98
CA LEU A 64 -5.63 -11.55 -1.77
C LEU A 64 -4.24 -11.98 -2.26
N LYS A 65 -3.41 -11.03 -2.74
CA LYS A 65 -2.01 -11.30 -3.10
C LYS A 65 -1.20 -11.83 -1.92
N VAL A 66 -1.36 -11.22 -0.74
CA VAL A 66 -0.61 -11.63 0.46
C VAL A 66 -1.06 -12.99 0.97
N ALA A 67 -2.37 -13.25 1.01
CA ALA A 67 -2.94 -14.49 1.53
C ALA A 67 -2.78 -15.67 0.56
N PHE A 68 -2.85 -15.41 -0.74
CA PHE A 68 -2.84 -16.44 -1.79
C PHE A 68 -1.89 -16.06 -2.94
N PRO A 69 -0.57 -16.05 -2.70
CA PRO A 69 0.41 -15.64 -3.70
C PRO A 69 0.48 -16.57 -4.93
N SER A 70 -0.01 -17.80 -4.81
CA SER A 70 -0.12 -18.76 -5.93
C SER A 70 -1.32 -18.52 -6.84
N LEU A 71 -2.33 -17.75 -6.41
CA LEU A 71 -3.54 -17.49 -7.19
C LEU A 71 -3.41 -16.28 -8.13
N LEU A 72 -2.42 -15.41 -7.91
CA LEU A 72 -2.22 -14.23 -8.72
C LEU A 72 -0.85 -14.31 -9.42
N PRO A 73 -0.79 -14.08 -10.75
CA PRO A 73 0.50 -13.97 -11.42
C PRO A 73 1.30 -12.85 -10.75
N GLN A 74 2.51 -13.19 -10.31
CA GLN A 74 3.37 -12.24 -9.61
C GLN A 74 3.60 -11.03 -10.52
N MET A 75 3.11 -9.87 -10.09
CA MET A 75 3.42 -8.64 -10.80
C MET A 75 4.94 -8.47 -10.77
N PRO A 76 5.59 -8.43 -11.93
CA PRO A 76 7.03 -8.31 -12.01
C PRO A 76 7.50 -7.04 -11.31
N ASN A 77 8.62 -7.18 -10.59
CA ASN A 77 9.21 -6.11 -9.81
C ASN A 77 9.44 -4.86 -10.69
N SER A 78 9.12 -3.69 -10.10
CA SER A 78 9.07 -2.34 -10.68
C SER A 78 10.31 -1.83 -11.45
N THR A 79 11.33 -2.65 -11.69
CA THR A 79 12.49 -2.28 -12.51
C THR A 79 12.16 -2.22 -14.00
N LYS A 80 11.03 -2.80 -14.43
CA LYS A 80 10.58 -2.74 -15.83
C LYS A 80 9.44 -1.72 -15.95
N PRO A 81 9.49 -0.78 -16.91
CA PRO A 81 8.48 0.26 -17.08
C PRO A 81 7.10 -0.34 -17.40
N LEU A 82 6.02 0.34 -16.98
CA LEU A 82 4.63 -0.04 -17.27
C LEU A 82 4.36 -0.25 -18.77
N SER A 83 5.19 0.31 -19.66
CA SER A 83 5.13 0.10 -21.10
C SER A 83 5.34 -1.36 -21.52
N LEU A 84 5.96 -2.19 -20.68
CA LEU A 84 6.16 -3.62 -20.95
C LEU A 84 4.93 -4.49 -20.61
N TYR A 85 3.98 -3.95 -19.86
CA TYR A 85 2.72 -4.63 -19.46
C TYR A 85 1.49 -4.04 -20.13
N ALA A 86 1.69 -3.16 -21.12
CA ALA A 86 0.63 -2.84 -22.06
C ALA A 86 0.21 -4.17 -22.72
N ALA A 87 -0.96 -4.68 -22.30
CA ALA A 87 -1.53 -5.90 -22.86
C ALA A 87 -1.51 -5.80 -24.39
N PRO A 88 -1.15 -6.87 -25.11
CA PRO A 88 -1.47 -6.90 -26.52
C PRO A 88 -3.00 -6.75 -26.61
N ASP A 89 -3.43 -5.90 -27.54
CA ASP A 89 -4.72 -5.98 -28.22
C ASP A 89 -6.00 -6.22 -27.41
N VAL A 90 -6.26 -5.45 -26.35
CA VAL A 90 -7.66 -5.20 -25.96
C VAL A 90 -8.16 -4.01 -26.78
N GLY A 91 -8.75 -4.31 -27.94
CA GLY A 91 -9.41 -3.34 -28.80
C GLY A 91 -10.45 -2.52 -28.03
N VAL A 92 -10.09 -1.29 -27.67
CA VAL A 92 -11.05 -0.28 -27.22
C VAL A 92 -11.57 0.42 -28.49
N PRO A 93 -12.87 0.36 -28.81
CA PRO A 93 -13.39 1.08 -29.96
C PRO A 93 -13.25 2.59 -29.69
N ARG A 94 -12.64 3.31 -30.63
CA ARG A 94 -12.72 4.78 -30.66
C ARG A 94 -14.17 5.16 -30.86
N ALA A 95 -14.76 5.88 -29.91
CA ALA A 95 -15.98 6.64 -30.15
C ALA A 95 -15.68 7.68 -31.24
N GLY A 96 -16.48 7.65 -32.31
CA GLY A 96 -16.55 8.71 -33.32
C GLY A 96 -17.25 9.95 -32.80
#